data_AF-A0A358Y6P7-F1
#
_entry.id   AF-A0A358Y6P7-F1
#
_cell.length_a   1.000
_cell.length_b   1.000
_cell.length_c   1.000
_cell.angle_alpha   90.00
_cell.angle_beta   90.00
_cell.angle_gamma   90.00
#
_symmetry.space_group_name_H-M   'P 1'
#
loop_
_entity.id
_entity.type
_entity.pdbx_description
1 polymer ?
#
loop_
_entity_poly.entity_id
_entity_poly.type
_entity_poly.pdbx_seq_one_letter_code
_entity_poly.pdbx_strand_id
1 'polypeptide(L)'
;MRVGEANQIVTKALWHELNQKEDFFHLAGVDNNDLMVVISARPGSIAHTVDQEAFGLKILKAYENNDWVLIYPGQDADVSYRNYEDVSGAPIGVGVETLTKIGKEVGSIFKKES
;
A
#
# COMPACT_ATOMS: atom_id res chain seq x y z
N MET A 1 22.14 -2.50 21.95
CA MET A 1 21.99 -2.19 23.38
C MET A 1 20.59 -1.65 23.59
N ARG A 2 19.73 -2.33 24.36
CA ARG A 2 18.37 -1.83 24.62
C ARG A 2 18.48 -0.66 25.58
N VAL A 3 17.94 0.50 25.22
CA VAL A 3 18.06 1.75 25.99
C VAL A 3 17.58 1.58 27.44
N GLY A 4 16.60 0.71 27.69
CA GLY A 4 16.15 0.39 29.05
C GLY A 4 17.21 -0.31 29.92
N GLU A 5 17.93 -1.30 29.38
CA GLU A 5 18.99 -2.03 30.10
C GLU A 5 20.16 -1.10 30.45
N ALA A 6 20.51 -0.18 29.56
CA ALA A 6 21.58 0.80 29.78
C ALA A 6 21.23 1.84 30.86
N ASN A 7 19.95 2.12 31.07
CA ASN A 7 19.46 3.10 32.05
C ASN A 7 18.89 2.46 33.33
N GLN A 8 19.04 1.14 33.51
CA GLN A 8 18.46 0.39 34.63
C GLN A 8 16.93 0.54 34.78
N ILE A 9 16.25 0.82 33.67
CA ILE A 9 14.79 0.95 33.65
C ILE A 9 14.21 -0.43 33.40
N VAL A 10 13.38 -0.90 34.34
CA VAL A 10 12.61 -2.14 34.16
C VAL A 10 11.54 -1.89 33.10
N THR A 11 11.64 -2.58 31.97
CA THR A 11 10.66 -2.50 30.88
C THR A 11 10.09 -3.86 30.55
N LYS A 12 8.84 -3.87 30.08
CA LYS A 12 8.14 -5.07 29.63
C LYS A 12 7.51 -4.78 28.26
N ALA A 13 7.70 -5.68 27.31
CA ALA A 13 7.02 -5.63 26.02
C ALA A 13 5.93 -6.72 26.01
N LEU A 14 4.72 -6.33 25.63
CA LEU A 14 3.57 -7.22 25.46
C LEU A 14 3.14 -7.17 24.00
N TRP A 15 2.81 -8.34 23.45
CA TRP A 15 2.38 -8.48 22.06
C TRP A 15 1.01 -9.15 22.05
N HIS A 16 0.06 -8.50 21.37
CA HIS A 16 -1.30 -8.98 21.20
C HIS A 16 -1.62 -9.02 19.72
N GLU A 17 -1.91 -10.19 19.20
CA GLU A 17 -2.50 -10.34 17.87
C GLU A 17 -4.01 -10.07 17.98
N LEU A 18 -4.52 -9.26 17.05
CA LEU A 18 -5.94 -8.92 16.99
C LEU A 18 -6.61 -9.82 15.94
N ASN A 19 -7.57 -10.65 16.36
CA ASN A 19 -8.40 -11.41 15.42
C ASN A 19 -9.47 -10.51 14.82
N GLN A 20 -9.99 -9.59 15.64
CA GLN A 20 -10.88 -8.51 15.24
C GLN A 20 -10.35 -7.18 15.76
N LYS A 21 -10.64 -6.08 15.05
CA LYS A 21 -10.14 -4.75 15.42
C LYS A 21 -10.68 -4.32 16.78
N GLU A 22 -11.93 -4.68 17.07
CA GLU A 22 -12.63 -4.41 18.32
C GLU A 22 -11.95 -5.06 19.54
N ASP A 23 -11.21 -6.16 19.37
CA ASP A 23 -10.47 -6.82 20.45
C ASP A 23 -9.45 -5.87 21.10
N PHE A 24 -8.98 -4.87 20.35
CA PHE A 24 -8.06 -3.84 20.85
C PHE A 24 -8.56 -3.19 22.14
N PHE A 25 -9.83 -2.79 22.20
CA PHE A 25 -10.37 -2.06 23.36
C PHE A 25 -10.43 -2.91 24.63
N HIS A 26 -10.44 -4.24 24.49
CA HIS A 26 -10.39 -5.16 25.61
C HIS A 26 -8.95 -5.47 26.06
N LEU A 27 -7.99 -5.40 25.15
CA LEU A 27 -6.60 -5.81 25.37
C LEU A 27 -5.65 -4.65 25.66
N ALA A 28 -5.96 -3.44 25.22
CA ALA A 28 -5.00 -2.33 25.21
C ALA A 28 -4.63 -1.84 26.62
N GLY A 29 -5.55 -1.89 27.58
CA GLY A 29 -5.28 -1.53 28.98
C GLY A 29 -4.70 -0.13 29.18
N VAL A 30 -5.09 0.82 28.33
CA VAL A 30 -4.53 2.19 28.26
C VAL A 30 -5.01 3.04 29.44
N ASP A 31 -4.07 3.69 30.13
CA ASP A 31 -4.31 4.72 31.13
C ASP A 31 -4.22 6.12 30.50
N ASN A 32 -4.83 7.15 31.10
CA ASN A 32 -4.84 8.51 30.57
C ASN A 32 -3.44 9.15 30.45
N ASN A 33 -2.44 8.65 31.17
CA ASN A 33 -1.07 9.16 31.10
C ASN A 33 -0.18 8.40 30.08
N ASP A 34 -0.74 7.44 29.34
CA ASP A 34 0.02 6.67 28.36
C ASP A 34 0.19 7.42 27.03
N LEU A 35 1.32 7.18 26.38
CA LEU A 35 1.57 7.62 25.01
C LEU A 35 1.08 6.57 24.01
N MET A 36 0.16 6.97 23.14
CA MET A 36 -0.34 6.11 22.08
C MET A 36 0.43 6.30 20.79
N VAL A 37 1.01 5.23 20.27
CA VAL A 37 1.71 5.22 18.98
C VAL A 37 0.97 4.31 18.02
N VAL A 38 0.44 4.89 16.94
CA VAL A 38 -0.32 4.15 15.91
C VAL A 38 0.47 4.18 14.62
N ILE A 39 0.70 3.01 14.04
CA ILE A 39 1.30 2.87 12.72
C ILE A 39 0.20 2.43 11.76
N SER A 40 -0.07 3.22 10.73
CA SER A 40 -1.15 2.94 9.78
C SER A 40 -0.70 3.18 8.34
N ALA A 41 -1.42 2.56 7.40
CA ALA A 41 -1.25 2.79 5.98
C ALA A 41 -1.95 4.10 5.58
N ARG A 42 -1.24 4.98 4.87
CA ARG A 42 -1.80 6.28 4.46
C ARG A 42 -2.89 6.07 3.39
N PRO A 43 -3.99 6.85 3.43
CA PRO A 43 -4.99 6.85 2.36
C PRO A 43 -4.33 6.93 0.98
N GLY A 44 -4.72 6.01 0.09
CA GLY A 44 -4.13 5.88 -1.25
C GLY A 44 -2.96 4.89 -1.37
N SER A 45 -2.45 4.30 -0.28
CA SER A 45 -1.55 3.13 -0.41
C SER A 45 -2.29 1.86 -0.79
N ILE A 46 -1.55 0.92 -1.39
CA ILE A 46 -2.01 -0.45 -1.66
C ILE A 46 -2.46 -1.17 -0.39
N ALA A 47 -1.80 -0.93 0.75
CA ALA A 47 -2.12 -1.56 2.03
C ALA A 47 -3.25 -0.88 2.82
N HIS A 48 -3.76 0.26 2.33
CA HIS A 48 -4.78 1.02 3.02
C HIS A 48 -6.18 0.43 2.79
N THR A 49 -7.00 0.40 3.85
CA THR A 49 -8.42 0.05 3.78
C THR A 49 -9.26 1.09 4.51
N VAL A 50 -10.47 1.38 3.99
CA VAL A 50 -11.39 2.36 4.60
C VAL A 50 -11.72 2.00 6.07
N ASP A 51 -11.82 0.70 6.36
CA ASP A 51 -12.11 0.23 7.71
C ASP A 51 -10.95 0.47 8.70
N GLN A 52 -9.70 0.58 8.24
CA GLN A 52 -8.58 1.00 9.11
C GLN A 52 -8.71 2.47 9.53
N GLU A 53 -9.19 3.34 8.64
CA GLU A 53 -9.39 4.76 8.94
C GLU A 53 -10.51 4.95 9.96
N ALA A 54 -11.65 4.28 9.74
CA ALA A 54 -12.77 4.28 10.68
C ALA A 54 -12.35 3.74 12.06
N PHE A 55 -11.54 2.68 12.09
CA PHE A 55 -11.00 2.15 13.34
C PHE A 55 -10.05 3.13 14.03
N GLY A 56 -9.12 3.75 13.31
CA GLY A 56 -8.23 4.77 13.86
C GLY A 56 -8.99 5.93 14.52
N LEU A 57 -10.07 6.40 13.88
CA LEU A 57 -10.95 7.44 14.44
C LEU A 57 -11.66 6.98 15.72
N LYS A 58 -12.09 5.72 15.81
CA LYS A 58 -12.68 5.15 17.04
C LYS A 58 -11.66 5.14 18.18
N ILE A 59 -10.42 4.73 17.90
CA ILE A 59 -9.35 4.70 18.92
C ILE A 59 -9.07 6.14 19.38
N LEU A 60 -8.92 7.10 18.46
CA LEU A 60 -8.69 8.53 18.78
C LEU A 60 -9.78 9.10 19.69
N LYS A 61 -11.05 8.77 19.41
CA LYS A 61 -12.18 9.21 20.22
C LYS A 61 -12.22 8.53 21.60
N ALA A 62 -11.86 7.25 21.68
CA ALA A 62 -11.89 6.50 22.93
C ALA A 62 -10.84 6.97 23.94
N TYR A 63 -9.68 7.44 23.45
CA TYR A 63 -8.56 7.90 24.28
C TYR A 63 -8.17 9.34 23.93
N GLU A 64 -9.17 10.22 23.83
CA GLU A 64 -8.99 11.62 23.40
C GLU A 64 -8.11 12.46 24.34
N ASN A 65 -7.94 12.02 25.59
CA ASN A 65 -7.13 12.70 26.60
C ASN A 65 -5.66 12.26 26.61
N ASN A 66 -5.31 11.21 25.87
CA ASN A 66 -3.95 10.72 25.77
C ASN A 66 -3.13 11.55 24.76
N ASP A 67 -1.81 11.48 24.87
CA ASP A 67 -0.92 11.96 23.82
C ASP A 67 -0.81 10.93 22.68
N TRP A 68 -0.69 11.41 21.44
CA TRP A 68 -0.72 10.55 20.25
C TRP A 68 0.41 10.83 19.27
N VAL A 69 0.94 9.75 18.70
CA VAL A 69 1.82 9.78 17.54
C VAL A 69 1.24 8.86 16.47
N LEU A 70 0.79 9.44 15.36
CA LEU A 70 0.37 8.70 14.18
C LEU A 70 1.49 8.67 13.16
N ILE A 71 1.96 7.47 12.84
CA ILE A 71 3.05 7.23 11.90
C ILE A 71 2.47 6.63 10.63
N TYR A 72 2.71 7.30 9.51
CA TYR A 72 2.54 6.74 8.19
C TYR A 72 3.91 6.35 7.64
N PRO A 73 4.21 5.06 7.46
CA PRO A 73 5.43 4.62 6.82
C PRO A 73 5.57 5.24 5.42
N GLY A 74 6.82 5.50 5.02
CA GLY A 74 7.11 5.97 3.67
C GLY A 74 6.54 5.00 2.63
N GLN A 75 5.82 5.54 1.66
CA GLN A 75 5.42 4.79 0.48
C GLN A 75 6.53 4.97 -0.56
N ASP A 76 7.20 3.90 -0.96
CA ASP A 76 8.11 3.95 -2.10
C ASP A 76 7.29 4.31 -3.34
N ALA A 77 7.35 5.58 -3.74
CA ALA A 77 6.55 6.12 -4.84
C ALA A 77 7.09 5.75 -6.23
N ASP A 78 8.02 4.80 -6.35
CA ASP A 78 8.92 4.78 -7.52
C ASP A 78 9.28 3.38 -8.07
N VAL A 79 8.28 2.52 -8.25
CA VAL A 79 8.46 1.28 -9.05
C VAL A 79 7.64 1.28 -10.35
N SER A 80 6.58 2.09 -10.45
CA SER A 80 5.70 2.07 -11.63
C SER A 80 6.14 2.99 -12.77
N TYR A 81 6.87 4.08 -12.53
CA TYR A 81 7.25 5.01 -13.60
C TYR A 81 8.56 4.63 -14.33
N ARG A 82 9.46 3.85 -13.71
CA ARG A 82 10.74 3.47 -14.31
C ARG A 82 10.65 2.37 -15.39
N ASN A 83 9.54 1.65 -15.48
CA ASN A 83 9.42 0.49 -16.38
C ASN A 83 8.66 0.79 -17.69
N TYR A 84 8.12 2.00 -17.88
CA TYR A 84 7.39 2.34 -19.11
C TYR A 84 8.25 3.03 -20.17
N GLU A 85 9.47 3.49 -19.84
CA GLU A 85 10.39 4.06 -20.84
C GLU A 85 10.94 3.00 -21.81
N ASP A 86 10.93 1.70 -21.42
CA ASP A 86 11.48 0.60 -22.23
C ASP A 86 10.43 -0.15 -23.09
N VAL A 87 9.16 0.24 -23.06
CA VAL A 87 8.16 -0.27 -24.02
C VAL A 87 8.34 0.46 -25.34
N SER A 88 9.43 0.14 -26.06
CA SER A 88 9.59 0.60 -27.44
C SER A 88 8.38 0.14 -28.26
N GLY A 89 7.76 1.04 -29.02
CA GLY A 89 6.63 0.72 -29.91
C GLY A 89 6.98 -0.24 -31.07
N ALA A 90 8.19 -0.81 -31.06
CA ALA A 90 8.69 -1.72 -32.09
C ALA A 90 7.80 -2.97 -32.28
N PRO A 91 7.28 -3.65 -31.24
CA PRO A 91 6.40 -4.81 -31.42
C PRO A 91 5.06 -4.43 -32.08
N ILE A 92 4.53 -3.24 -31.76
CA ILE A 92 3.30 -2.71 -32.36
C ILE A 92 3.55 -2.37 -33.84
N GLY A 93 4.68 -1.74 -34.15
CA GLY A 93 5.07 -1.44 -35.53
C GLY A 93 5.19 -2.69 -36.41
N VAL A 94 5.80 -3.76 -35.88
CA VAL A 94 5.92 -5.05 -36.57
C VAL A 94 4.55 -5.69 -36.83
N GLY A 95 3.64 -5.65 -35.85
CA GLY A 95 2.28 -6.16 -36.01
C GLY A 95 1.49 -5.40 -37.09
N VAL A 96 1.58 -4.07 -37.09
CA VAL A 96 0.91 -3.21 -38.09
C VAL A 96 1.48 -3.43 -39.50
N GLU A 97 2.80 -3.54 -39.65
CA GLU A 97 3.42 -3.85 -40.95
C GLU A 97 3.00 -5.23 -41.48
N THR A 98 2.93 -6.24 -40.61
CA THR A 98 2.56 -7.60 -40.99
C THR A 98 1.12 -7.65 -41.49
N LEU A 99 0.19 -7.02 -40.76
CA LEU A 99 -1.22 -6.91 -41.18
C LEU A 99 -1.37 -6.16 -42.51
N THR A 100 -0.57 -5.11 -42.72
CA THR A 100 -0.60 -4.32 -43.96
C THR A 100 -0.09 -5.14 -45.16
N LYS A 101 0.94 -5.97 -44.98
CA LYS A 101 1.45 -6.88 -46.04
C LYS A 101 0.41 -7.94 -46.39
N ILE A 102 -0.19 -8.60 -45.40
CA ILE A 102 -1.25 -9.59 -45.61
C ILE A 102 -2.42 -8.96 -46.37
N GLY A 103 -2.89 -7.77 -45.95
CA GLY A 103 -3.98 -7.08 -46.63
C GLY A 103 -3.69 -6.75 -48.09
N LYS A 104 -2.44 -6.38 -48.42
CA LYS A 104 -2.00 -6.14 -49.81
C LYS A 104 -1.94 -7.43 -50.63
N GLU A 105 -1.41 -8.52 -50.08
CA GLU A 105 -1.32 -9.80 -50.76
C GLU A 105 -2.71 -10.39 -51.04
N VAL A 106 -3.60 -10.38 -50.05
CA VAL A 106 -4.99 -10.83 -50.20
C VAL A 106 -5.73 -9.98 -51.21
N GLY A 107 -5.63 -8.65 -51.13
CA GLY A 107 -6.27 -7.73 -52.09
C GLY A 107 -5.77 -7.88 -53.53
N SER A 108 -4.53 -8.35 -53.73
CA SER A 108 -3.95 -8.60 -55.05
C SER A 108 -4.48 -9.90 -55.69
N ILE A 109 -4.81 -10.90 -54.88
CA ILE A 109 -5.44 -12.16 -55.34
C ILE A 109 -6.85 -11.86 -55.87
N PHE A 110 -7.65 -11.10 -55.12
CA PHE A 110 -9.01 -10.74 -55.52
C PHE A 110 -9.11 -9.80 -56.73
N LYS A 111 -8.06 -9.02 -57.02
CA LYS A 111 -8.01 -8.17 -58.22
C LYS A 111 -7.60 -8.91 -59.50
N LYS A 112 -7.04 -10.12 -59.39
CA LYS A 112 -6.52 -10.88 -60.54
C LYS A 112 -7.56 -11.80 -61.17
N GLU A 113 -8.71 -12.00 -60.52
CA GLU A 113 -9.83 -12.83 -60.99
C GLU A 113 -11.04 -11.99 -61.46
N SER A 114 -10.84 -10.74 -61.87
CA SER A 114 -11.87 -9.87 -62.48
C SER A 114 -11.46 -9.38 -63.86
#